data_AF-A0A165EMV4-F1
#
_entry.id   AF-A0A165EMV4-F1
#
_cell.length_a   1.000
_cell.length_b   1.000
_cell.length_c   1.000
_cell.angle_alpha   90.00
_cell.angle_beta   90.00
_cell.angle_gamma   90.00
#
_symmetry.space_group_name_H-M   'P 1'
#
loop_
_entity.id
_entity.type
_entity.pdbx_description
1 polymer ?
#
loop_
_entity_poly.entity_id
_entity_poly.type
_entity_poly.pdbx_seq_one_letter_code
_entity_poly.pdbx_strand_id
1 'polypeptide(L)'
;MCYHLMTYVQYSCEHHYPDQRHYIDCNSQKCTNSKQHRDTEHNCAAECEAIMLPDQHLIMTRRPEPCHVCQGVDPPAHHGDYYETDSE
;
A
#
# COMPACT_ATOMS: atom_id res chain seq x y z
N MET A 1 -11.09 8.54 -6.34
CA MET A 1 -10.62 8.20 -4.98
C MET A 1 -9.28 7.49 -5.10
N CYS A 2 -8.28 7.97 -4.36
CA CYS A 2 -6.91 7.43 -4.37
C CYS A 2 -6.77 6.30 -3.34
N TYR A 3 -5.73 5.47 -3.45
CA TYR A 3 -5.48 4.38 -2.49
C TYR A 3 -4.02 3.91 -2.52
N HIS A 4 -3.63 3.10 -1.54
CA HIS A 4 -2.36 2.37 -1.59
C HIS A 4 -2.57 0.92 -2.03
N LEU A 5 -1.70 0.44 -2.92
CA LEU A 5 -1.59 -0.96 -3.29
C LEU A 5 -0.39 -1.57 -2.57
N MET A 6 -0.67 -2.48 -1.65
CA MET A 6 0.30 -3.30 -0.95
C MET A 6 0.52 -4.59 -1.74
N THR A 7 1.73 -4.81 -2.21
CA THR A 7 2.09 -6.04 -2.91
C THR A 7 2.78 -7.01 -1.96
N TYR A 8 2.56 -8.31 -2.18
CA TYR A 8 3.09 -9.37 -1.35
C TYR A 8 3.82 -10.42 -2.18
N VAL A 9 4.82 -11.02 -1.55
CA VAL A 9 5.38 -12.30 -1.95
C VAL A 9 4.72 -13.40 -1.12
N GLN A 10 4.13 -14.40 -1.78
CA GLN A 10 3.63 -15.61 -1.14
C GLN A 10 4.63 -16.75 -1.31
N TYR A 11 5.00 -17.39 -0.20
CA TYR A 11 5.85 -18.58 -0.19
C TYR A 11 5.01 -19.86 -0.24
N SER A 12 5.65 -21.02 -0.48
CA SER A 12 4.94 -22.31 -0.53
C SER A 12 4.37 -22.76 0.82
N CYS A 13 4.88 -22.20 1.92
CA CYS A 13 4.31 -22.34 3.27
C CYS A 13 3.12 -21.40 3.54
N GLU A 14 2.55 -20.80 2.49
CA GLU A 14 1.42 -19.86 2.50
C GLU A 14 1.64 -18.52 3.21
N HIS A 15 2.76 -18.32 3.88
CA HIS A 15 3.13 -17.03 4.45
C HIS A 15 3.28 -15.94 3.38
N HIS A 16 2.74 -14.77 3.69
CA HIS A 16 2.83 -13.57 2.85
C HIS A 16 3.76 -12.56 3.51
N TYR A 17 4.69 -12.02 2.73
CA TYR A 17 5.58 -10.95 3.18
C TYR A 17 5.35 -9.72 2.30
N PRO A 18 5.22 -8.51 2.90
CA PRO A 18 5.14 -7.27 2.13
C PRO A 18 6.37 -7.12 1.23
N ASP A 19 6.12 -6.75 -0.02
CA ASP A 19 7.14 -6.53 -1.03
C ASP A 19 7.28 -5.02 -1.31
N GLN A 20 6.19 -4.39 -1.75
CA GLN A 20 6.17 -2.97 -2.10
C GLN A 20 4.86 -2.30 -1.70
N ARG A 21 4.93 -0.97 -1.55
CA ARG A 21 3.77 -0.09 -1.36
C ARG A 21 3.72 0.92 -2.49
N HIS A 22 2.61 0.93 -3.24
CA HIS A 22 2.40 1.86 -4.33
C HIS A 22 1.27 2.81 -4.00
N TYR A 23 1.44 4.09 -4.30
CA TYR A 23 0.32 5.04 -4.29
C TYR A 23 -0.36 5.04 -5.66
N ILE A 24 -1.66 4.76 -5.67
CA ILE A 24 -2.48 4.78 -6.88
C ILE A 24 -3.31 6.05 -6.87
N ASP A 25 -2.96 6.95 -7.78
CA ASP A 25 -3.60 8.24 -7.98
C ASP A 25 -4.86 8.09 -8.83
N CYS A 26 -5.95 8.74 -8.43
CA CYS A 26 -7.21 8.69 -9.18
C CYS A 26 -7.25 9.64 -10.39
N ASN A 27 -6.24 10.50 -10.55
CA ASN A 27 -6.06 11.49 -11.60
C ASN A 27 -7.24 12.46 -11.77
N SER A 28 -8.10 12.59 -10.75
CA SER A 28 -9.20 13.56 -10.76
C SER A 28 -8.68 14.96 -10.44
N GLN A 29 -9.21 15.97 -11.15
CA GLN A 29 -8.92 17.39 -10.86
C GLN A 29 -9.66 17.89 -9.63
N LYS A 30 -10.74 17.21 -9.22
CA LYS A 30 -11.56 17.51 -8.04
C LYS A 30 -11.20 16.65 -6.83
N CYS A 31 -10.03 16.01 -6.84
CA CYS A 31 -9.55 15.24 -5.70
C CYS A 31 -8.32 15.90 -5.12
N THR A 32 -8.35 16.33 -3.87
CA THR A 32 -7.21 17.02 -3.24
C THR A 32 -5.99 16.13 -3.05
N ASN A 33 -6.19 14.81 -2.98
CA ASN A 33 -5.09 13.84 -2.87
C ASN A 33 -4.43 13.54 -4.23
N SER A 34 -5.09 13.89 -5.35
CA SER A 34 -4.61 13.62 -6.69
C SER A 34 -3.53 14.62 -7.09
N LYS A 35 -2.46 14.14 -7.73
CA LYS A 35 -1.44 14.99 -8.34
C LYS A 35 -1.98 15.86 -9.49
N GLN A 36 -3.16 15.53 -10.00
CA GLN A 36 -3.86 16.29 -11.04
C GLN A 36 -4.82 17.35 -10.47
N HIS A 37 -4.86 17.53 -9.14
CA HIS A 37 -5.68 18.57 -8.53
C HIS A 37 -5.30 19.96 -9.05
N ARG A 38 -6.31 20.80 -9.28
CA ARG A 38 -6.15 22.19 -9.73
C ARG A 38 -6.80 23.15 -8.75
N ASP A 39 -5.98 23.76 -7.90
CA ASP A 39 -6.42 24.70 -6.86
C ASP A 39 -7.06 25.97 -7.44
N THR A 40 -6.73 26.35 -8.67
CA THR A 40 -7.09 27.66 -9.24
C THR A 40 -8.49 27.73 -9.85
N GLU A 41 -9.23 26.62 -9.91
CA GLU A 41 -10.48 26.55 -10.68
C GLU A 41 -11.75 26.47 -9.81
N HIS A 42 -11.65 26.32 -8.48
CA HIS A 42 -12.82 26.10 -7.62
C HIS A 42 -12.52 26.27 -6.11
N ASN A 43 -13.57 26.24 -5.28
CA ASN A 43 -13.42 26.19 -3.82
C ASN A 43 -13.23 24.74 -3.35
N CYS A 44 -11.98 24.34 -3.09
CA CYS A 44 -11.65 22.96 -2.73
C CYS A 44 -12.42 22.44 -1.50
N ALA A 45 -12.70 23.29 -0.50
CA ALA A 45 -13.41 22.87 0.71
C ALA A 45 -14.88 22.49 0.46
N ALA A 46 -15.49 23.03 -0.61
CA ALA A 46 -16.89 22.78 -0.95
C ALA A 46 -17.04 21.76 -2.10
N GLU A 47 -16.05 21.66 -2.99
CA GLU A 47 -16.19 20.97 -4.27
C GLU A 47 -15.27 19.76 -4.45
N CYS A 48 -14.22 19.62 -3.64
CA CYS A 48 -13.30 18.50 -3.76
C CYS A 48 -13.60 17.34 -2.83
N GLU A 49 -13.18 16.16 -3.30
CA GLU A 49 -13.08 14.97 -2.49
C GLU A 49 -11.66 14.74 -2.00
N ALA A 50 -11.50 14.36 -0.73
CA ALA A 50 -10.22 13.95 -0.15
C ALA A 50 -10.22 12.45 0.20
N ILE A 51 -11.04 11.64 -0.47
CA ILE A 51 -11.29 10.26 -0.07
C ILE A 51 -10.11 9.36 -0.48
N MET A 52 -9.48 8.78 0.54
CA MET A 52 -8.58 7.64 0.43
C MET A 52 -9.37 6.36 0.66
N LEU A 53 -9.37 5.45 -0.31
CA LEU A 53 -9.93 4.11 -0.11
C LEU A 53 -8.99 3.28 0.77
N PRO A 54 -9.51 2.23 1.44
CA PRO A 54 -8.68 1.27 2.15
C PRO A 54 -7.58 0.68 1.26
N ASP A 55 -6.45 0.34 1.90
CA ASP A 55 -5.33 -0.29 1.23
C ASP A 55 -5.81 -1.57 0.50
N GLN A 56 -5.36 -1.72 -0.74
CA GLN A 56 -5.63 -2.87 -1.57
C GLN A 56 -4.44 -3.82 -1.49
N HIS A 57 -4.70 -5.12 -1.39
CA HIS A 57 -3.67 -6.13 -1.17
C HIS A 57 -3.61 -7.08 -2.36
N LEU A 58 -2.41 -7.28 -2.91
CA LEU A 58 -2.20 -8.14 -4.08
C LEU A 58 -0.96 -9.01 -3.93
N ILE A 59 -1.12 -10.32 -4.13
CA ILE A 59 0.03 -11.23 -4.23
C ILE A 59 0.58 -11.12 -5.65
N MET A 60 1.74 -10.49 -5.79
CA MET A 60 2.39 -10.27 -7.08
C MET A 60 3.36 -11.40 -7.43
N THR A 61 4.05 -11.91 -6.42
CA THR A 61 5.09 -12.94 -6.60
C THR A 61 4.76 -14.16 -5.79
N ARG A 62 4.93 -15.35 -6.39
CA ARG A 62 4.86 -16.63 -5.68
C ARG A 62 6.21 -17.31 -5.73
N ARG A 63 6.70 -17.73 -4.57
CA ARG A 63 7.97 -18.42 -4.39
C ARG A 63 7.72 -19.88 -4.03
N PRO A 64 8.35 -20.85 -4.73
CA PRO A 64 8.18 -22.27 -4.44
C PRO A 64 8.88 -22.70 -3.16
N GLU A 65 9.86 -21.95 -2.68
CA GLU A 65 10.52 -22.20 -1.39
C GLU A 65 9.63 -21.81 -0.19
N PRO A 66 9.78 -22.46 0.97
CA PRO A 66 9.19 -21.97 2.22
C PRO A 66 9.91 -20.69 2.68
N CYS A 67 9.24 -19.85 3.47
CA CYS A 67 9.87 -18.64 3.99
C CYS A 67 10.98 -18.97 5.00
N HIS A 68 11.85 -17.99 5.29
CA HIS A 68 13.00 -18.19 6.18
C HIS A 68 12.59 -18.65 7.59
N VAL A 69 11.51 -18.08 8.14
CA VAL A 69 10.97 -18.48 9.45
C VAL A 69 10.60 -19.97 9.47
N CYS A 70 9.90 -20.46 8.43
CA CYS A 70 9.57 -21.88 8.31
C CYS A 70 10.79 -22.78 8.06
N GLN A 71 11.86 -22.22 7.51
CA GLN A 71 13.13 -22.92 7.35
C GLN A 71 14.00 -22.88 8.62
N GLY A 72 13.60 -22.14 9.66
CA GLY A 72 14.43 -21.91 10.86
C GLY A 72 15.65 -21.03 10.58
N VAL A 73 15.59 -20.21 9.53
CA VAL A 73 16.63 -19.24 9.15
C VAL A 73 16.15 -17.86 9.57
N ASP A 74 17.05 -17.04 10.09
CA ASP A 74 16.71 -15.64 10.38
C ASP A 74 16.27 -14.93 9.10
N PRO A 75 15.12 -14.25 9.09
CA PRO A 75 14.72 -13.47 7.94
C PRO A 75 15.76 -12.36 7.72
N PRO A 76 16.11 -12.03 6.46
CA PRO A 76 16.84 -10.80 6.19
C PRO A 76 16.05 -9.64 6.80
N ALA A 77 16.76 -8.63 7.32
CA ALA A 77 16.12 -7.43 7.84
C ALA A 77 15.12 -6.92 6.81
N HIS A 78 13.82 -7.05 7.11
CA HIS A 78 12.78 -6.57 6.24
C HIS A 78 12.85 -5.05 6.27
N HIS A 79 13.12 -4.43 5.12
CA HIS A 79 13.05 -2.99 4.92
C HIS A 79 11.56 -2.53 4.90
N GLY A 80 10.80 -2.87 5.93
CA GLY A 80 9.36 -2.66 6.00
C GLY A 80 8.79 -2.44 7.41
N ASP A 81 9.63 -2.41 8.44
CA ASP A 81 9.23 -2.14 9.83
C ASP A 81 8.97 -0.64 10.04
N TYR A 82 7.86 -0.13 9.50
CA TYR A 82 7.26 1.13 9.94
C TYR A 82 5.74 1.03 9.85
N TYR A 83 5.14 0.24 10.74
CA TYR A 83 3.80 0.50 11.27
C TYR A 83 3.79 0.08 12.74
N GLU A 84 4.33 0.94 13.61
CA GLU A 84 3.95 0.94 15.01
C GLU A 84 2.43 1.18 15.04
N THR A 85 1.71 0.21 15.58
CA THR A 85 0.31 0.34 15.91
C THR A 85 0.25 1.19 17.16
N ASP A 86 -0.06 2.49 17.01
CA ASP A 86 -0.52 3.31 18.12
C ASP A 86 -1.76 2.62 18.72
N SER A 87 -1.53 1.92 19.82
CA SER A 87 -2.58 1.33 20.66
C SER A 87 -2.79 2.31 21.82
N GLU A 88 -3.95 2.95 21.85
CA GLU A 88 -4.48 3.69 23.00
C GLU A 88 -4.64 2.81 24.24
#